data_AF-A0AAU4J0I4-F1
#
_entry.id   AF-A0AAU4J0I4-F1
#
_cell.length_a   1.000
_cell.length_b   1.000
_cell.length_c   1.000
_cell.angle_alpha   90.00
_cell.angle_beta   90.00
_cell.angle_gamma   90.00
#
_symmetry.space_group_name_H-M   'P 1'
#
loop_
_entity.id
_entity.type
_entity.pdbx_description
1 polymer ?
#
loop_
_entity_poly.entity_id
_entity_poly.type
_entity_poly.pdbx_seq_one_letter_code
_entity_poly.pdbx_strand_id
1 'polypeptide(L)'
;MGFVSEAVAAEITQLGVGDRAPGLAELAESLARSVDEAVDQPSAKAAAARELRAVLKDLRALAPAKSEGGALDDLAAKRAKRRGA
;
A
#
# COMPACT_ATOMS: atom_id res chain seq x y z
N MET A 1 16.43 6.93 10.12
CA MET A 1 15.27 6.55 9.28
C MET A 1 14.05 7.10 10.02
N GLY A 2 13.10 7.73 9.31
CA GLY A 2 11.96 8.40 9.94
C GLY A 2 10.74 7.49 10.03
N PHE A 3 9.77 7.84 10.88
CA PHE A 3 8.61 6.99 11.18
C PHE A 3 7.80 6.61 9.92
N VAL A 4 7.63 7.55 8.97
CA VAL A 4 6.84 7.29 7.76
C VAL A 4 7.60 6.36 6.80
N SER A 5 8.90 6.60 6.61
CA SER A 5 9.75 5.73 5.77
C SER A 5 9.80 4.28 6.27
N GLU A 6 9.91 4.07 7.58
CA GLU A 6 9.89 2.73 8.18
C GLU A 6 8.55 2.03 7.99
N ALA A 7 7.44 2.74 8.21
CA ALA A 7 6.09 2.20 8.03
C ALA A 7 5.83 1.79 6.57
N VAL A 8 6.28 2.59 5.61
CA VAL A 8 6.11 2.32 4.18
C VAL A 8 6.95 1.12 3.74
N ALA A 9 8.21 1.03 4.18
CA ALA A 9 9.05 -0.14 3.89
C ALA A 9 8.45 -1.45 4.44
N ALA A 10 7.89 -1.39 5.67
CA ALA A 10 7.18 -2.53 6.25
C ALA A 10 5.93 -2.91 5.43
N GLU A 11 5.14 -1.93 4.97
CA GLU A 11 3.96 -2.19 4.14
C GLU A 11 4.33 -2.82 2.79
N ILE A 12 5.36 -2.30 2.09
CA ILE A 12 5.82 -2.85 0.81
C ILE A 12 6.25 -4.32 0.98
N THR A 13 6.96 -4.62 2.06
CA THR A 13 7.40 -5.97 2.42
C THR A 13 6.19 -6.88 2.67
N GLN A 14 5.19 -6.42 3.44
CA GLN A 14 3.97 -7.17 3.73
C GLN A 14 3.10 -7.44 2.49
N LEU A 15 3.07 -6.50 1.55
CA LEU A 15 2.35 -6.65 0.29
C LEU A 15 3.09 -7.57 -0.69
N GLY A 16 4.39 -7.80 -0.53
CA GLY A 16 5.19 -8.62 -1.45
C GLY A 16 5.24 -8.03 -2.88
N VAL A 17 5.17 -6.70 -2.98
CA VAL A 17 5.10 -5.97 -4.26
C VAL A 17 6.43 -5.40 -4.72
N GLY A 18 7.47 -5.45 -3.88
CA GLY A 18 8.80 -4.92 -4.18
C GLY A 18 9.36 -5.47 -5.50
N ASP A 19 9.29 -6.77 -5.71
CA ASP A 19 9.80 -7.40 -6.95
C ASP A 19 8.88 -7.22 -8.16
N ARG A 20 7.58 -6.97 -7.93
CA ARG A 20 6.58 -6.83 -9.00
C ARG A 20 6.52 -5.44 -9.59
N ALA A 21 6.80 -4.43 -8.76
CA ALA A 21 6.76 -3.03 -9.13
C ALA A 21 7.89 -2.25 -8.45
N PRO A 22 9.17 -2.58 -8.75
CA PRO A 22 10.32 -2.01 -8.04
C PRO A 22 10.39 -0.47 -8.16
N GLY A 23 10.00 0.08 -9.31
CA GLY A 23 9.97 1.54 -9.49
C GLY A 23 8.91 2.24 -8.61
N LEU A 24 7.75 1.63 -8.40
CA LEU A 24 6.71 2.18 -7.52
C LEU A 24 7.08 2.01 -6.04
N ALA A 25 7.75 0.90 -5.69
CA ALA A 25 8.27 0.68 -4.35
C ALA A 25 9.33 1.73 -3.99
N GLU A 26 10.31 1.95 -4.87
CA GLU A 26 11.35 2.97 -4.67
C GLU A 26 10.76 4.40 -4.59
N LEU A 27 9.75 4.69 -5.42
CA LEU A 27 9.06 5.98 -5.38
C LEU A 27 8.31 6.17 -4.05
N ALA A 28 7.65 5.13 -3.53
CA ALA A 28 6.97 5.19 -2.24
C ALA A 28 7.97 5.43 -1.10
N GLU A 29 9.11 4.75 -1.09
CA GLU A 29 10.16 4.97 -0.09
C GLU A 29 10.74 6.40 -0.15
N SER A 30 10.98 6.90 -1.37
CA SER A 30 11.49 8.27 -1.58
C SER A 30 10.50 9.35 -1.13
N LEU A 31 9.21 9.16 -1.40
CA LEU A 31 8.15 10.06 -0.94
C LEU A 31 7.98 9.99 0.58
N ALA A 32 8.08 8.80 1.18
CA ALA A 32 8.02 8.63 2.62
C ALA A 32 9.17 9.35 3.33
N ARG A 33 10.39 9.25 2.78
CA ARG A 33 11.56 10.00 3.26
C ARG A 33 11.34 11.52 3.15
N SER A 34 10.81 11.98 2.03
CA SER A 34 10.45 13.40 1.85
C SER A 34 9.45 13.91 2.91
N VAL A 35 8.47 13.07 3.31
CA VAL A 35 7.51 13.41 4.36
C VAL A 35 8.18 13.51 5.74
N ASP A 36 9.12 12.62 6.04
CA ASP A 36 9.88 12.63 7.29
C ASP A 36 10.82 13.84 7.37
N GLU A 37 11.47 14.21 6.26
CA GLU A 37 12.44 15.32 6.19
C GLU A 37 11.77 16.71 6.16
N ALA A 38 10.53 16.82 5.67
CA ALA A 38 9.80 18.09 5.58
C ALA A 38 9.21 18.57 6.92
N VAL A 39 10.01 18.58 8.00
CA VAL A 39 9.58 18.91 9.37
C VAL A 39 9.02 20.33 9.47
N ASP A 40 9.71 21.31 8.88
CA ASP A 40 9.35 22.74 8.96
C ASP A 40 8.72 23.29 7.67
N GLN A 41 8.29 22.39 6.76
CA GLN A 41 7.74 22.76 5.45
C GLN A 41 6.34 22.13 5.26
N PRO A 42 5.30 22.65 5.93
CA PRO A 42 3.99 22.00 5.98
C PRO A 42 3.35 21.80 4.60
N SER A 43 3.51 22.75 3.68
CA SER A 43 3.01 22.62 2.31
C SER A 43 3.74 21.53 1.52
N ALA A 44 5.07 21.44 1.65
CA ALA A 44 5.87 20.41 0.99
C ALA A 44 5.54 19.01 1.55
N LYS A 45 5.41 18.91 2.88
CA LYS A 45 4.98 17.69 3.57
C LYS A 45 3.60 17.23 3.10
N ALA A 46 2.65 18.16 2.98
CA ALA A 46 1.30 17.86 2.51
C ALA A 46 1.28 17.40 1.04
N ALA A 47 2.10 18.00 0.17
CA ALA A 47 2.23 17.57 -1.21
C ALA A 47 2.83 16.15 -1.30
N ALA A 48 3.96 15.91 -0.63
CA ALA A 48 4.60 14.59 -0.60
C ALA A 48 3.68 13.50 -0.03
N ALA A 49 2.91 13.80 1.03
CA ALA A 49 1.97 12.86 1.62
C ALA A 49 0.78 12.53 0.69
N ARG A 50 0.31 13.48 -0.13
CA ARG A 50 -0.75 13.23 -1.12
C ARG A 50 -0.26 12.30 -2.22
N GLU A 51 0.92 12.55 -2.75
CA GLU A 51 1.53 11.69 -3.77
C GLU A 51 1.83 10.30 -3.22
N LEU A 52 2.37 10.21 -1.99
CA LEU A 52 2.60 8.94 -1.31
C LEU A 52 1.31 8.13 -1.20
N ARG A 53 0.19 8.78 -0.88
CA ARG A 53 -1.11 8.12 -0.81
C ARG A 53 -1.57 7.58 -2.17
N ALA A 54 -1.28 8.28 -3.27
CA ALA A 54 -1.59 7.80 -4.62
C ALA A 54 -0.74 6.56 -4.97
N VAL A 55 0.59 6.64 -4.77
CA VAL A 55 1.51 5.52 -5.06
C VAL A 55 1.18 4.29 -4.22
N LEU A 56 0.89 4.43 -2.93
CA LEU A 56 0.50 3.31 -2.07
C LEU A 56 -0.83 2.67 -2.51
N LYS A 57 -1.76 3.45 -3.06
CA LYS A 57 -3.01 2.91 -3.63
C LYS A 57 -2.71 2.02 -4.83
N ASP A 58 -1.80 2.45 -5.70
CA ASP A 58 -1.40 1.69 -6.89
C ASP A 58 -0.63 0.42 -6.50
N LEU A 59 0.29 0.50 -5.53
CA LEU A 59 0.98 -0.67 -4.98
C LEU A 59 0.02 -1.70 -4.39
N ARG A 60 -0.99 -1.26 -3.62
CA ARG A 60 -2.02 -2.15 -3.05
C ARG A 60 -2.88 -2.82 -4.13
N ALA A 61 -3.10 -2.16 -5.26
CA ALA A 61 -3.82 -2.75 -6.39
C ALA A 61 -3.01 -3.84 -7.11
N LEU A 62 -1.67 -3.75 -7.07
CA LEU A 62 -0.74 -4.74 -7.64
C LEU A 62 -0.40 -5.88 -6.66
N ALA A 63 -0.75 -5.73 -5.39
CA ALA A 63 -0.53 -6.75 -4.38
C ALA A 63 -1.23 -8.05 -4.79
N PRO A 64 -0.55 -9.20 -4.68
CA PRO A 64 -1.22 -10.49 -4.85
C PRO A 64 -2.45 -10.52 -3.94
N ALA A 65 -3.57 -11.01 -4.47
CA ALA A 65 -4.75 -11.25 -3.65
C ALA A 65 -4.30 -12.14 -2.47
N LYS A 66 -4.35 -11.60 -1.25
CA LYS A 66 -4.05 -12.38 -0.05
C LYS A 66 -5.02 -13.57 -0.05
N SER A 67 -4.47 -14.76 -0.24
CA SER A 67 -5.19 -16.03 -0.06
C SER A 67 -5.33 -16.31 1.44
N GLU A 68 -6.00 -15.40 2.15
CA GLU A 68 -6.51 -15.60 3.51
C GLU A 68 -7.71 -14.64 3.66
N GLY A 69 -8.90 -15.13 3.33
CA GLY A 69 -10.16 -14.45 3.64
C GLY A 69 -10.43 -13.16 2.87
N GLY A 70 -10.12 -13.13 1.58
CA GLY A 70 -10.50 -11.99 0.73
C GLY A 70 -12.02 -11.93 0.50
N ALA A 71 -12.57 -10.74 0.24
CA ALA A 71 -13.99 -10.53 -0.05
C ALA A 71 -14.58 -11.41 -1.19
N LEU A 72 -13.70 -12.02 -2.01
CA LEU A 72 -14.06 -13.03 -3.01
C LEU A 72 -14.37 -14.40 -2.40
N ASP A 73 -13.68 -14.81 -1.32
CA ASP A 73 -14.05 -16.00 -0.53
C ASP A 73 -15.39 -15.80 0.16
N ASP A 74 -15.65 -14.62 0.71
CA ASP A 74 -16.97 -14.27 1.27
C ASP A 74 -18.08 -14.28 0.20
N LEU A 75 -17.76 -13.86 -1.04
CA LEU A 75 -18.69 -13.90 -2.16
C LEU A 75 -18.92 -15.34 -2.66
N ALA A 76 -17.89 -16.18 -2.65
CA ALA A 76 -17.96 -17.60 -2.98
C ALA A 76 -18.79 -18.36 -1.93
N ALA A 77 -18.56 -18.10 -0.64
CA ALA A 77 -19.34 -18.65 0.48
C ALA A 77 -20.82 -18.23 0.40
N LYS A 78 -21.12 -16.96 0.09
CA LYS A 78 -22.50 -16.49 -0.15
C LYS A 78 -23.17 -17.17 -1.34
N ARG A 79 -22.42 -17.45 -2.42
CA ARG A 79 -22.95 -18.18 -3.60
C ARG A 79 -23.21 -19.65 -3.31
N ALA A 80 -22.37 -20.31 -2.52
CA ALA A 80 -22.58 -21.69 -2.10
C ALA A 80 -23.85 -21.81 -1.23
N LYS A 81 -24.03 -20.89 -0.27
CA LYS A 81 -25.22 -20.84 0.61
C LYS A 81 -26.54 -20.65 -0.13
N ARG A 82 -26.54 -20.02 -1.32
CA ARG A 82 -27.74 -19.82 -2.15
C ARG A 82 -28.06 -20.99 -3.09
N ARG A 83 -27.12 -21.90 -3.33
CA ARG A 83 -27.34 -23.08 -4.20
C ARG A 83 -27.65 -24.36 -3.42
N GLY A 84 -27.64 -24.29 -2.09
CA GLY A 84 -28.06 -25.36 -1.18
C GLY A 84 -29.37 -25.07 -0.45
N ALA A 85 -30.18 -24.12 -0.93
CA ALA A 85 -31.53 -23.81 -0.44
C ALA A 85 -32.54 -24.06 -1.58
#